data_AF-A0A952Q9U9-F1
#
_entry.id   AF-A0A952Q9U9-F1
#
_cell.length_a   1.000
_cell.length_b   1.000
_cell.length_c   1.000
_cell.angle_alpha   90.00
_cell.angle_beta   90.00
_cell.angle_gamma   90.00
#
_symmetry.space_group_name_H-M   'P 1'
#
loop_
_entity.id
_entity.type
_entity.pdbx_description
1 polymer ?
#
loop_
_entity_poly.entity_id
_entity_poly.type
_entity_poly.pdbx_seq_one_letter_code
_entity_poly.pdbx_strand_id
1 'polypeptide(L)' 'MTDIPTGLTSRQEIVEIDIFDRLSGSIRDALLAELSQKPEHKIISLSITSYSEFATSYRAVAVIEYL' A
#
# COMPACT_ATOMS: atom_id res chain seq x y z
N MET A 1 25.58 20.10 6.82
CA MET A 1 24.15 19.83 7.06
C MET A 1 23.71 18.86 5.99
N THR A 2 23.40 17.62 6.37
CA THR A 2 22.86 16.62 5.46
C THR A 2 21.38 16.93 5.30
N ASP A 3 20.99 17.36 4.11
CA ASP A 3 19.59 17.62 3.77
C ASP A 3 18.85 16.26 3.84
N ILE A 4 18.07 16.04 4.91
CA ILE A 4 17.19 14.88 4.99
C ILE A 4 15.99 15.23 4.11
N PRO A 5 15.73 14.48 3.03
CA PRO A 5 14.59 14.77 2.17
C PRO A 5 13.30 14.79 2.99
N THR A 6 12.63 15.94 3.03
CA THR A 6 11.30 16.07 3.61
C THR A 6 10.28 15.58 2.59
N GLY A 7 10.10 14.26 2.51
CA GLY A 7 9.08 13.63 1.66
C GLY A 7 9.56 12.36 0.95
N LEU A 8 8.77 11.93 -0.04
CA LEU A 8 9.11 10.79 -0.89
C LEU A 8 10.32 11.13 -1.76
N THR A 9 11.18 10.14 -2.02
CA THR A 9 12.21 10.26 -3.05
C THR A 9 11.60 10.17 -4.45
N SER A 10 12.32 10.58 -5.50
CA SER A 10 11.86 10.46 -6.90
C SER A 10 11.62 9.01 -7.36
N ARG A 11 12.08 8.02 -6.57
CA ARG A 11 11.90 6.59 -6.84
C ARG A 11 10.78 5.97 -6.02
N GLN A 12 10.14 6.76 -5.16
CA GLN A 12 9.09 6.30 -4.26
C GLN A 12 7.70 6.73 -4.74
N GLU A 13 6.73 5.86 -4.50
CA GLU A 13 5.33 6.07 -4.84
C GLU A 13 4.43 5.65 -3.68
N ILE A 14 3.36 6.42 -3.44
CA ILE A 14 2.26 6.01 -2.56
C ILE A 14 1.24 5.26 -3.41
N VAL A 15 0.92 4.03 -3.00
CA VAL A 15 -0.10 3.19 -3.60
C VAL A 15 -1.24 3.02 -2.60
N GLU A 16 -2.42 3.52 -2.95
CA GLU A 16 -3.65 3.33 -2.18
C GLU A 16 -4.42 2.13 -2.71
N ILE A 17 -4.83 1.24 -1.82
CA ILE A 17 -5.49 -0.03 -2.16
C ILE A 17 -6.75 -0.13 -1.32
N ASP A 18 -7.90 -0.06 -1.99
CA ASP A 18 -9.20 -0.29 -1.38
C ASP A 18 -9.52 -1.78 -1.36
N ILE A 19 -9.72 -2.33 -0.16
CA ILE A 19 -9.94 -3.75 0.08
C ILE A 19 -11.35 -3.93 0.61
N PHE A 20 -12.24 -4.38 -0.27
CA PHE A 20 -13.61 -4.71 0.09
C PHE A 20 -13.70 -6.19 0.45
N ASP A 21 -14.24 -6.48 1.63
CA ASP A 21 -14.49 -7.83 2.07
C ASP A 21 -15.64 -8.43 1.25
N ARG A 22 -15.29 -9.05 0.12
CA ARG A 22 -16.17 -9.99 -0.58
C ARG A 22 -16.05 -11.35 0.08
N LEU A 23 -16.38 -11.46 1.37
CA LEU A 23 -16.63 -12.71 2.12
C LEU A 23 -15.50 -13.77 2.12
N SER A 24 -14.34 -13.51 1.50
CA SER A 24 -13.32 -14.54 1.21
C SER A 24 -11.95 -14.01 0.71
N GLY A 25 -11.83 -12.72 0.39
CA GLY A 25 -10.59 -12.16 -0.14
C GLY A 25 -9.59 -11.83 0.97
N SER A 26 -8.42 -12.48 0.97
CA SER A 26 -7.35 -12.12 1.91
C SER A 26 -6.83 -10.70 1.62
N ILE A 27 -6.62 -9.88 2.65
CA ILE A 27 -5.92 -8.58 2.54
C ILE A 27 -4.60 -8.75 1.77
N ARG A 28 -3.88 -9.85 2.02
CA ARG A 28 -2.64 -10.18 1.33
C ARG A 28 -2.84 -10.30 -0.19
N ASP A 29 -3.90 -10.97 -0.62
CA ASP A 29 -4.13 -11.21 -2.04
C ASP A 29 -4.54 -9.93 -2.76
N ALA A 30 -5.31 -9.06 -2.10
CA ALA A 30 -5.63 -7.73 -2.62
C ALA A 30 -4.37 -6.85 -2.75
N LEU A 31 -3.49 -6.86 -1.74
CA LEU A 31 -2.21 -6.18 -1.81
C LEU A 31 -1.33 -6.70 -2.95
N LEU A 32 -1.23 -8.03 -3.08
CA LEU A 32 -0.43 -8.65 -4.14
C LEU A 32 -1.01 -8.36 -5.53
N ALA A 33 -2.33 -8.39 -5.70
CA ALA A 33 -2.98 -8.09 -6.96
C ALA A 33 -2.60 -6.69 -7.47
N GLU A 34 -2.72 -5.67 -6.62
CA GLU A 34 -2.39 -4.29 -6.98
C GLU A 34 -0.88 -4.07 -7.15
N LEU A 35 -0.06 -4.53 -6.18
CA LEU A 35 1.38 -4.32 -6.22
C LEU A 35 2.04 -5.07 -7.38
N SER A 36 1.51 -6.23 -7.79
CA SER A 36 2.04 -6.98 -8.95
C SER A 36 1.93 -6.24 -10.28
N GLN A 37 1.05 -5.23 -10.39
CA GLN A 37 0.92 -4.39 -11.58
C GLN A 37 1.98 -3.30 -11.66
N LYS A 38 2.76 -3.10 -10.58
CA LYS A 38 3.81 -2.09 -10.51
C LYS A 38 5.14 -2.66 -11.03
N PRO A 39 6.01 -1.82 -11.63
CA PRO A 39 7.39 -2.19 -11.92
C PRO A 39 8.11 -2.79 -10.71
N GLU A 40 9.25 -3.46 -10.94
CA GLU A 40 10.03 -4.07 -9.86
C GLU A 40 10.29 -3.07 -8.72
N HIS A 41 9.86 -3.43 -7.51
CA HIS A 41 9.84 -2.52 -6.37
C HIS A 41 10.01 -3.28 -5.05
N LYS A 42 10.36 -2.54 -4.01
CA LYS A 42 10.29 -2.98 -2.61
C LYS A 42 9.27 -2.13 -1.85
N ILE A 43 8.59 -2.74 -0.89
CA ILE A 43 7.69 -2.02 0.02
C ILE A 43 8.53 -1.41 1.14
N ILE A 44 8.47 -0.09 1.28
CA ILE A 44 9.18 0.69 2.31
C ILE A 44 8.31 0.87 3.55
N SER A 45 7.01 1.07 3.36
CA SER A 45 6.03 1.25 4.43
C SER A 45 4.68 0.70 4.00
N LEU A 46 3.90 0.20 4.96
CA LEU A 46 2.54 -0.27 4.75
C LEU A 46 1.69 0.08 5.98
N SER A 47 0.64 0.84 5.76
CA SER A 47 -0.37 1.18 6.76
C SER A 47 -1.72 0.62 6.32
N ILE A 48 -2.45 -0.03 7.23
CA ILE A 48 -3.77 -0.59 6.94
C ILE A 48 -4.75 -0.09 7.99
N THR A 49 -5.89 0.43 7.55
CA THR A 49 -6.98 0.82 8.44
C THR A 49 -8.28 0.18 7.97
N SER A 50 -9.15 -0.20 8.91
CA SER A 50 -10.56 -0.44 8.60
C SER A 50 -11.32 0.88 8.67
N TYR A 51 -12.39 1.02 7.88
CA TYR A 51 -13.28 2.19 7.92
C TYR A 51 -14.77 1.83 7.93
N SER A 52 -15.09 0.55 8.06
CA SER A 52 -16.45 0.04 8.24
C SER A 52 -16.69 -0.36 9.70
N GLU A 53 -17.92 -0.18 10.18
CA GLU A 53 -18.35 -0.59 11.54
C GLU A 53 -18.12 -2.09 11.82
N PHE A 54 -18.11 -2.93 10.78
CA PHE A 54 -17.95 -4.37 10.88
C PHE A 54 -16.61 -4.90 10.36
N ALA A 55 -15.62 -4.02 10.16
CA ALA A 55 -14.31 -4.37 9.56
C ALA A 55 -14.42 -5.15 8.22
N THR A 56 -15.43 -4.87 7.42
CA THR A 56 -15.64 -5.41 6.06
C THR A 56 -15.06 -4.51 4.97
N SER A 57 -14.47 -3.37 5.32
CA SER A 57 -13.80 -2.48 4.39
C SER A 57 -12.50 -1.95 4.99
N TYR A 58 -11.42 -2.18 4.25
CA TYR A 58 -10.08 -1.73 4.63
C TYR A 58 -9.49 -0.86 3.54
N ARG A 59 -8.64 0.07 3.95
CA ARG A 59 -7.76 0.82 3.06
C ARG A 59 -6.33 0.53 3.47
N ALA A 60 -5.53 0.09 2.51
CA ALA A 60 -4.10 0.00 2.66
C ALA A 60 -3.42 1.16 1.92
N VAL A 61 -2.40 1.74 2.54
CA VAL A 61 -1.53 2.75 1.95
C VAL A 61 -0.12 2.19 2.03
N ALA A 62 0.44 1.85 0.88
CA ALA A 62 1.82 1.38 0.76
C ALA A 62 2.71 2.49 0.21
N VAL A 63 3.91 2.65 0.77
CA VAL A 63 4.99 3.37 0.11
C VAL A 63 5.90 2.33 -0.52
N ILE A 64 6.04 2.36 -1.84
CA ILE A 64 6.97 1.51 -2.57
C ILE A 64 8.16 2.30 -3.09
N GLU A 65 9.29 1.64 -3.29
CA GLU A 65 10.47 2.20 -3.95
C GLU A 65 10.87 1.31 -5.12
N TYR A 66 10.98 1.89 -6.30
CA TYR A 66 11.37 1.20 -7.53
C TYR A 66 12.85 0.80 -7.52
N LEU A 67 13.15 -0.41 -7.99
CA LEU A 67 14.51 -0.98 -8.09
C LEU A 67 15.24 -0.55 -9.36
#